data_AF-A0A1D6L7G5-F1
#
_entry.id   AF-A0A1D6L7G5-F1
#
_cell.length_a   1.000
_cell.length_b   1.000
_cell.length_c   1.000
_cell.angle_alpha   90.00
_cell.angle_beta   90.00
_cell.angle_gamma   90.00
#
_symmetry.space_group_name_H-M   'P 1'
#
loop_
_entity.id
_entity.type
_entity.pdbx_description
1 polymer ?
#
loop_
_entity_poly.entity_id
_entity_poly.type
_entity_poly.pdbx_seq_one_letter_code
_entity_poly.pdbx_strand_id
1 'polypeptide(L)'
;MPSYNTRANKIAIVLKGQGYFEMACPHVSGGRSSPRRERGHGREEEEEREEEQGGGGGQKSRSYRQVKSRIREGSVIVIPAGHPTALVAGEDKNLAVLCFEVNASFDDKVFLAGTNSALQKMDRPAKLLAFGADEEQQVDRVIGAQKDAVFLRGPQSHRVSSV
;
A
#
# COMPACT_ATOMS: atom_id res chain seq x y z
N MET A 1 -3.39 -7.19 -6.96
CA MET A 1 -1.92 -7.07 -6.91
C MET A 1 -1.52 -5.72 -6.31
N PRO A 2 -0.37 -5.59 -5.62
CA PRO A 2 0.10 -4.29 -5.13
C PRO A 2 0.37 -3.32 -6.29
N SER A 3 -0.25 -2.14 -6.23
CA SER A 3 -0.07 -1.05 -7.21
C SER A 3 -0.36 0.31 -6.57
N TYR A 4 0.09 1.39 -7.21
CA TYR A 4 -0.28 2.76 -6.84
C TYR A 4 -0.64 3.57 -8.08
N ASN A 5 -1.43 4.63 -7.90
CA ASN A 5 -1.71 5.64 -8.92
C ASN A 5 -0.69 6.78 -8.78
N THR A 6 -0.18 7.30 -9.90
CA THR A 6 0.85 8.36 -9.89
C THR A 6 0.30 9.71 -9.43
N ARG A 7 -0.97 10.01 -9.70
CA ARG A 7 -1.61 11.31 -9.44
C ARG A 7 -3.00 11.20 -8.84
N ALA A 8 -3.78 10.20 -9.25
CA ALA A 8 -5.18 10.10 -8.85
C ALA A 8 -5.33 9.62 -7.41
N ASN A 9 -6.23 10.26 -6.68
CA ASN A 9 -6.75 9.72 -5.42
C ASN A 9 -7.91 8.79 -5.75
N LYS A 10 -7.88 7.55 -5.25
CA LYS A 10 -8.95 6.57 -5.49
C LYS A 10 -9.89 6.50 -4.30
N ILE A 11 -11.19 6.60 -4.58
CA ILE A 11 -12.27 6.28 -3.65
C ILE A 11 -12.87 4.95 -4.10
N ALA A 12 -12.65 3.90 -3.30
CA ALA A 12 -13.08 2.54 -3.61
C ALA A 12 -14.26 2.14 -2.70
N ILE A 13 -15.35 1.68 -3.31
CA ILE A 13 -16.58 1.27 -2.62
C ILE A 13 -16.81 -0.22 -2.90
N VAL A 14 -16.92 -1.03 -1.85
CA VAL A 14 -17.22 -2.46 -2.00
C VAL A 14 -18.70 -2.64 -2.27
N LEU A 15 -19.02 -3.13 -3.47
CA LEU A 15 -20.39 -3.37 -3.91
C LEU A 15 -20.88 -4.78 -3.56
N LYS A 16 -19.99 -5.77 -3.52
CA LYS A 16 -20.34 -7.16 -3.22
C LYS A 16 -19.14 -7.93 -2.70
N GLY A 17 -19.41 -8.89 -1.81
CA GLY A 17 -18.39 -9.79 -1.28
C GLY A 17 -17.65 -9.23 -0.07
N GLN A 18 -16.59 -9.92 0.32
CA GLN A 18 -15.78 -9.57 1.47
C GLN A 18 -14.31 -9.91 1.23
N GLY A 19 -13.43 -9.32 2.02
CA GLY A 19 -12.00 -9.53 1.90
C GLY A 19 -11.23 -8.63 2.86
N TYR A 20 -10.04 -8.23 2.44
CA TYR A 20 -9.24 -7.24 3.15
C TYR A 20 -8.46 -6.37 2.17
N PHE A 21 -8.00 -5.23 2.64
CA PHE A 21 -7.04 -4.41 1.92
C PHE A 21 -5.79 -4.19 2.76
N GLU A 22 -4.67 -3.96 2.09
CA GLU A 22 -3.42 -3.53 2.68
C GLU A 22 -2.86 -2.35 1.88
N MET A 23 -2.34 -1.35 2.59
CA MET A 23 -1.78 -0.15 1.99
C MET A 23 -0.50 0.26 2.74
N ALA A 24 0.52 0.67 2.01
CA ALA A 24 1.72 1.29 2.57
C ALA A 24 1.53 2.81 2.64
N CYS A 25 1.63 3.39 3.85
CA CYS A 25 1.43 4.82 4.08
C CYS A 25 2.60 5.43 4.86
N PRO A 26 3.25 6.49 4.34
CA PRO A 26 4.33 7.18 5.05
C PRO A 26 3.84 8.28 6.02
N HIS A 27 2.55 8.62 6.00
CA HIS A 27 2.00 9.76 6.75
C HIS A 27 1.40 9.39 8.11
N VAL A 28 1.09 8.11 8.34
CA VAL A 28 0.61 7.66 9.64
C VAL A 28 1.78 7.63 10.62
N SER A 29 1.93 8.72 11.37
CA SER A 29 2.71 8.74 12.60
C SER A 29 2.14 7.68 13.53
N GLY A 30 3.01 6.93 14.21
CA GLY A 30 2.60 5.87 15.12
C GLY A 30 1.66 6.44 16.16
N GLY A 31 0.36 6.21 15.98
CA GLY A 31 -0.62 6.43 17.02
C GLY A 31 -0.22 5.54 18.18
N ARG A 32 0.44 6.14 19.18
CA ARG A 32 0.28 5.67 20.55
C ARG A 32 -1.22 5.55 20.73
N SER A 33 -1.70 4.33 20.96
CA SER A 33 -3.03 4.10 21.48
C SER A 33 -3.25 5.07 22.64
N SER A 34 -3.96 6.16 22.41
CA SER A 34 -4.41 7.04 23.47
C SER A 34 -5.26 6.16 24.39
N PRO A 35 -4.86 5.90 25.63
CA PRO A 35 -5.79 5.32 26.58
C PRO A 35 -6.93 6.31 26.67
N ARG A 36 -8.17 5.82 26.53
CA ARG A 36 -9.37 6.54 26.97
C ARG A 36 -9.09 7.07 28.39
N ARG A 37 -8.75 8.35 28.51
CA ARG A 37 -8.82 9.06 29.79
C ARG A 37 -10.27 9.49 29.91
N GLU A 38 -10.96 8.84 30.84
CA GLU A 38 -12.23 9.30 31.36
C GLU A 38 -12.10 10.76 31.85
N ARG A 39 -13.23 11.45 31.74
CA ARG A 39 -13.44 12.87 32.03
C ARG A 39 -12.78 13.33 33.34
N GLY A 40 -12.03 14.41 33.24
CA GLY A 40 -11.66 15.25 34.37
C GLY A 40 -11.50 16.70 33.90
N HIS A 41 -12.37 17.58 34.38
CA HIS A 41 -12.31 19.02 34.17
C HIS A 41 -10.96 19.60 34.61
N GLY A 42 -10.41 20.54 33.83
CA GLY A 42 -9.50 21.56 34.37
C GLY A 42 -8.39 22.02 33.44
N ARG A 43 -8.54 23.27 33.00
CA ARG A 43 -7.49 24.26 32.71
C ARG A 43 -6.96 24.33 31.27
N GLU A 44 -7.22 25.49 30.70
CA GLU A 44 -6.66 26.08 29.49
C GLU A 44 -5.13 26.22 29.58
N GLU A 45 -4.51 26.37 28.41
CA GLU A 45 -3.12 26.74 28.07
C GLU A 45 -2.27 25.63 27.42
N GLU A 46 -1.54 26.04 26.37
CA GLU A 46 -0.66 25.30 25.45
C GLU A 46 -1.32 24.68 24.19
N GLU A 47 -2.06 25.52 23.45
CA GLU A 47 -1.83 25.59 22.00
C GLU A 47 -0.54 26.40 21.76
N GLU A 48 0.22 26.07 20.72
CA GLU A 48 1.55 26.60 20.35
C GLU A 48 2.77 25.93 21.01
N ARG A 49 3.29 24.89 20.36
CA ARG A 49 4.72 24.66 20.05
C ARG A 49 4.87 23.25 19.50
N GLU A 50 5.06 23.12 18.19
CA GLU A 50 6.06 22.22 17.57
C GLU A 50 6.21 22.65 16.08
N GLU A 51 6.40 23.95 15.86
CA GLU A 51 7.17 24.42 14.71
C GLU A 51 8.52 24.90 15.24
N GLU A 52 9.57 24.52 14.50
CA GLU A 52 10.97 24.85 14.70
C GLU A 52 11.71 24.20 15.87
N GLN A 53 12.39 23.09 15.56
CA GLN A 53 13.80 22.93 15.91
C GLN A 53 14.49 21.95 14.96
N GLY A 54 15.49 22.44 14.22
CA GLY A 54 16.51 21.61 13.60
C GLY A 54 16.77 21.84 12.12
N GLY A 55 17.26 23.02 11.76
CA GLY A 55 18.06 23.18 10.55
C GLY A 55 19.32 22.30 10.64
N GLY A 56 19.34 21.23 9.86
CA GLY A 56 20.45 20.30 9.73
C GLY A 56 20.08 19.23 8.72
N GLY A 57 20.74 19.22 7.56
CA GLY A 57 20.44 18.34 6.42
C GLY A 57 20.69 16.85 6.70
N GLY A 58 19.81 16.22 7.48
CA GLY A 58 19.65 14.79 7.58
C GLY A 58 18.20 14.45 7.26
N GLN A 59 17.94 13.77 6.13
CA GLN A 59 16.61 13.24 5.83
C GLN A 59 16.16 12.39 7.03
N LYS A 60 15.13 12.83 7.77
CA LYS A 60 14.35 11.93 8.63
C LYS A 60 14.00 10.72 7.78
N SER A 61 14.38 9.52 8.22
CA SER A 61 14.13 8.30 7.47
C SER A 61 12.63 8.18 7.19
N ARG A 62 12.25 8.24 5.91
CA ARG A 62 10.85 8.06 5.51
C ARG A 62 10.47 6.61 5.77
N SER A 63 9.68 6.36 6.81
CA SER A 63 9.18 5.01 7.11
C SER A 63 7.77 4.82 6.56
N TYR A 64 7.53 3.69 5.90
CA TYR A 64 6.18 3.25 5.56
C TYR A 64 5.57 2.46 6.72
N ARG A 65 4.28 2.63 6.96
CA ARG A 65 3.49 1.80 7.87
C ARG A 65 2.40 1.08 7.10
N GLN A 66 2.09 -0.13 7.53
CA GLN A 66 0.97 -0.89 6.98
C GLN A 66 -0.35 -0.38 7.55
N VAL A 67 -1.24 0.03 6.66
CA VAL A 67 -2.66 0.26 6.94
C VAL A 67 -3.40 -0.96 6.42
N LYS A 68 -4.19 -1.61 7.28
CA LYS A 68 -4.90 -2.85 6.94
C LYS A 68 -6.28 -2.85 7.57
N SER A 69 -7.28 -3.33 6.84
CA SER A 69 -8.61 -3.58 7.37
C SER A 69 -9.32 -4.71 6.61
N ARG A 70 -10.24 -5.38 7.29
CA ARG A 70 -11.28 -6.17 6.62
C ARG A 70 -12.24 -5.24 5.90
N ILE A 71 -12.78 -5.71 4.78
CA ILE A 71 -13.73 -4.98 3.95
C ILE A 71 -14.90 -5.91 3.58
N ARG A 72 -16.08 -5.32 3.47
CA ARG A 72 -17.35 -5.96 3.12
C ARG A 72 -18.21 -4.97 2.36
N GLU A 73 -19.31 -5.43 1.80
CA GLU A 73 -20.32 -4.58 1.16
C GLU A 73 -20.61 -3.30 1.98
N GLY A 74 -20.61 -2.15 1.30
CA GLY A 74 -20.75 -0.82 1.87
C GLY A 74 -19.46 -0.21 2.45
N SER A 75 -18.36 -0.94 2.50
CA SER A 75 -17.06 -0.38 2.93
C SER A 75 -16.54 0.62 1.91
N VAL A 76 -16.04 1.77 2.39
CA VAL A 76 -15.41 2.81 1.58
C VAL A 76 -13.94 2.94 1.98
N ILE A 77 -13.05 2.97 1.00
CA ILE A 77 -11.60 3.07 1.19
C ILE A 77 -11.09 4.28 0.39
N VAL A 78 -10.35 5.16 1.05
CA VAL A 78 -9.64 6.26 0.39
C VAL A 78 -8.18 5.87 0.24
N ILE A 79 -7.71 5.86 -1.00
CA ILE A 79 -6.33 5.51 -1.37
C ILE A 79 -5.70 6.74 -2.01
N PRO A 80 -4.86 7.49 -1.27
CA PRO A 80 -4.21 8.65 -1.84
C PRO A 80 -3.22 8.26 -2.94
N ALA A 81 -2.93 9.20 -3.84
CA ALA A 81 -1.91 9.01 -4.86
C ALA A 81 -0.56 8.59 -4.24
N GLY A 82 0.19 7.76 -4.95
CA GLY A 82 1.50 7.27 -4.50
C GLY A 82 1.48 6.28 -3.34
N HIS A 83 0.31 5.81 -2.87
CA HIS A 83 0.21 4.82 -1.78
C HIS A 83 -0.01 3.41 -2.34
N PRO A 84 1.01 2.52 -2.31
CA PRO A 84 0.88 1.14 -2.75
C PRO A 84 -0.23 0.43 -2.00
N THR A 85 -1.17 -0.15 -2.74
CA THR A 85 -2.35 -0.83 -2.19
C THR A 85 -2.59 -2.17 -2.86
N ALA A 86 -3.04 -3.16 -2.09
CA ALA A 86 -3.56 -4.43 -2.57
C ALA A 86 -4.95 -4.68 -1.97
N LEU A 87 -5.89 -5.09 -2.83
CA LEU A 87 -7.20 -5.61 -2.45
C LEU A 87 -7.18 -7.14 -2.63
N VAL A 88 -7.66 -7.86 -1.63
CA VAL A 88 -7.68 -9.33 -1.62
C VAL A 88 -9.09 -9.80 -1.31
N ALA A 89 -9.66 -10.59 -2.23
CA ALA A 89 -10.95 -11.24 -2.02
C ALA A 89 -10.84 -12.37 -0.98
N GLY A 90 -11.90 -12.59 -0.21
CA GLY A 90 -12.02 -13.78 0.63
C GLY A 90 -12.17 -15.06 -0.20
N GLU A 91 -12.04 -16.22 0.45
CA GLU A 91 -12.01 -17.53 -0.21
C GLU A 91 -13.34 -17.88 -0.92
N ASP A 92 -14.46 -17.50 -0.33
CA ASP A 92 -15.76 -18.07 -0.71
C ASP A 92 -16.47 -17.31 -1.84
N LYS A 93 -16.09 -16.05 -2.10
CA LYS A 93 -16.85 -15.14 -2.97
C LYS A 93 -15.95 -14.12 -3.66
N ASN A 94 -16.31 -13.78 -4.90
CA ASN A 94 -15.73 -12.64 -5.60
C ASN A 94 -15.94 -11.33 -4.81
N LEU A 95 -14.94 -10.45 -4.89
CA LEU A 95 -15.00 -9.09 -4.37
C LEU A 95 -15.25 -8.12 -5.53
N ALA A 96 -16.39 -7.43 -5.54
CA ALA A 96 -16.71 -6.40 -6.52
C ALA A 96 -16.52 -5.01 -5.90
N VAL A 97 -15.74 -4.15 -6.55
CA VAL A 97 -15.36 -2.83 -6.05
C VAL A 97 -15.56 -1.77 -7.13
N LEU A 98 -16.35 -0.74 -6.84
CA LEU A 98 -16.47 0.45 -7.67
C LEU A 98 -15.37 1.44 -7.28
N CYS A 99 -14.66 1.98 -8.26
CA CYS A 99 -13.55 2.90 -8.02
C CYS A 99 -13.79 4.22 -8.74
N PHE A 100 -13.77 5.32 -7.99
CA PHE A 100 -13.69 6.68 -8.53
C PHE A 100 -12.25 7.17 -8.43
N GLU A 101 -11.68 7.62 -9.53
CA GLU A 101 -10.33 8.20 -9.58
C GLU A 101 -10.47 9.73 -9.73
N VAL A 102 -10.09 10.46 -8.69
CA VAL A 102 -10.15 11.93 -8.60
C VAL A 102 -8.79 12.49 -8.98
N ASN A 103 -8.76 13.55 -9.81
CA ASN A 103 -7.54 14.11 -10.41
C ASN A 103 -6.81 13.12 -11.34
N ALA A 104 -7.59 12.41 -12.17
CA ALA A 104 -7.08 11.35 -13.05
C ALA A 104 -6.39 11.84 -14.34
N SER A 105 -6.33 13.15 -14.58
CA SER A 105 -5.62 13.69 -15.75
C SER A 105 -4.13 13.33 -15.69
N PHE A 106 -3.67 12.59 -16.71
CA PHE A 106 -2.30 12.06 -16.81
C PHE A 106 -1.92 11.13 -15.63
N ASP A 107 -2.90 10.46 -15.04
CA ASP A 107 -2.67 9.43 -14.04
C ASP A 107 -2.28 8.10 -14.69
N ASP A 108 -1.29 7.43 -14.10
CA ASP A 108 -0.84 6.10 -14.49
C ASP A 108 -0.93 5.15 -13.30
N LYS A 109 -1.28 3.90 -13.58
CA LYS A 109 -1.27 2.83 -12.58
C LYS A 109 0.05 2.08 -12.65
N VAL A 110 0.86 2.19 -11.59
CA VAL A 110 2.16 1.51 -11.48
C VAL A 110 2.01 0.25 -10.67
N PHE A 111 2.36 -0.88 -11.28
CA PHE A 111 2.32 -2.20 -10.66
C PHE A 111 3.67 -2.56 -10.03
N LEU A 112 3.65 -3.18 -8.85
CA LEU A 112 4.86 -3.52 -8.08
C LEU A 112 5.22 -5.01 -8.13
N ALA A 113 4.35 -5.84 -8.68
CA ALA A 113 4.56 -7.26 -8.88
C ALA A 113 3.93 -7.70 -10.21
N GLY A 114 4.14 -8.95 -10.62
CA GLY A 114 3.63 -9.48 -11.87
C GLY A 114 4.44 -9.06 -13.10
N THR A 115 4.06 -9.60 -14.26
CA THR A 115 4.79 -9.43 -15.52
C THR A 115 4.80 -7.99 -16.03
N ASN A 116 3.87 -7.15 -15.58
CA ASN A 116 3.80 -5.73 -15.91
C ASN A 116 4.36 -4.80 -14.82
N SER A 117 5.10 -5.33 -13.84
CA SER A 117 5.67 -4.50 -12.77
C SER A 117 6.72 -3.51 -13.27
N ALA A 118 6.86 -2.38 -12.58
CA ALA A 118 7.95 -1.44 -12.85
C ALA A 118 9.34 -2.07 -12.60
N LEU A 119 9.42 -3.05 -11.71
CA LEU A 119 10.66 -3.76 -11.39
C LEU A 119 11.18 -4.60 -12.57
N GLN A 120 10.29 -5.11 -13.43
CA GLN A 120 10.65 -5.80 -14.67
C GLN A 120 11.33 -4.88 -15.69
N LYS A 121 11.10 -3.55 -15.59
CA LYS A 121 11.63 -2.55 -16.53
C LYS A 121 12.99 -1.99 -16.13
N MET A 122 13.48 -2.33 -14.94
CA MET A 122 14.80 -1.89 -14.48
C MET A 122 15.89 -2.56 -15.31
N ASP A 123 16.92 -1.80 -15.67
CA ASP A 123 18.10 -2.39 -16.28
C ASP A 123 18.92 -3.19 -15.26
N ARG A 124 19.86 -4.00 -15.78
CA ARG A 124 20.72 -4.85 -14.96
C ARG A 124 21.47 -4.06 -13.87
N PRO A 125 22.19 -2.96 -14.18
CA PRO A 125 22.88 -2.18 -13.16
C PRO A 125 21.95 -1.66 -12.05
N ALA A 126 20.78 -1.14 -12.40
CA ALA A 126 19.82 -0.62 -11.43
C ALA A 126 19.30 -1.71 -10.51
N LYS A 127 19.03 -2.92 -11.02
CA LYS A 127 18.61 -4.06 -10.19
C LYS A 127 19.68 -4.45 -9.18
N LEU A 128 20.92 -4.63 -9.63
CA LEU A 128 22.02 -5.07 -8.75
C LEU A 128 22.26 -4.04 -7.62
N LEU A 129 22.28 -2.75 -7.96
CA LEU A 129 22.47 -1.67 -6.98
C LEU A 129 21.29 -1.52 -6.01
N ALA A 130 20.05 -1.55 -6.51
CA ALA A 130 18.87 -1.33 -5.67
C ALA A 130 18.64 -2.47 -4.68
N PHE A 131 18.97 -3.70 -5.05
CA PHE A 131 18.75 -4.89 -4.22
C PHE A 131 20.02 -5.40 -3.52
N GLY A 132 21.18 -4.78 -3.77
CA GLY A 132 22.46 -5.20 -3.18
C GLY A 132 22.83 -6.63 -3.55
N ALA A 133 22.53 -7.04 -4.79
CA ALA A 133 22.78 -8.40 -5.28
C ALA A 133 24.07 -8.46 -6.11
N ASP A 134 24.79 -9.56 -5.98
CA ASP A 134 26.01 -9.82 -6.76
C ASP A 134 25.67 -10.33 -8.18
N GLU A 135 24.56 -11.06 -8.30
CA GLU A 135 24.13 -11.71 -9.54
C GLU A 135 22.69 -11.33 -9.92
N GLU A 136 22.49 -10.99 -11.20
CA GLU A 136 21.16 -10.58 -11.70
C GLU A 136 20.15 -11.72 -11.60
N GLN A 137 20.61 -12.96 -11.80
CA GLN A 137 19.77 -14.15 -11.76
C GLN A 137 19.08 -14.34 -10.40
N GLN A 138 19.68 -13.86 -9.31
CA GLN A 138 19.07 -13.89 -7.97
C GLN A 138 17.85 -12.97 -7.91
N VAL A 139 17.99 -11.75 -8.43
CA VAL A 139 16.94 -10.73 -8.45
C VAL A 139 15.84 -11.10 -9.46
N ASP A 140 16.23 -11.51 -10.67
CA ASP A 140 15.30 -11.86 -11.75
C ASP A 140 14.49 -13.12 -11.45
N ARG A 141 15.07 -14.08 -10.71
CA ARG A 141 14.31 -15.24 -10.23
C ARG A 141 13.12 -14.80 -9.37
N VAL A 142 13.29 -13.79 -8.52
CA VAL A 142 12.23 -13.32 -7.61
C VAL A 142 11.25 -12.41 -8.35
N ILE A 143 11.73 -11.37 -9.03
CA ILE A 143 10.88 -10.42 -9.76
C ILE A 143 10.11 -11.13 -10.88
N GLY A 144 10.73 -12.11 -11.54
CA GLY A 144 10.18 -12.91 -12.63
C GLY A 144 9.39 -14.14 -12.22
N ALA A 145 9.23 -14.45 -10.92
CA ALA A 145 8.51 -15.64 -10.46
C ALA A 145 7.01 -15.58 -10.79
N GLN A 146 6.39 -14.40 -10.66
CA GLN A 146 4.97 -14.21 -10.92
C GLN A 146 4.71 -14.07 -12.43
N LYS A 147 3.88 -14.97 -12.99
CA LYS A 147 3.59 -15.02 -14.43
C LYS A 147 2.30 -14.32 -14.83
N ASP A 148 1.44 -14.01 -13.86
CA ASP A 148 0.21 -13.25 -14.08
C ASP A 148 0.43 -11.74 -13.91
N ALA A 149 -0.54 -10.94 -14.36
CA ALA A 149 -0.56 -9.49 -14.24
C ALA A 149 -1.92 -8.98 -13.77
N VAL A 150 -1.93 -7.80 -13.12
CA VAL A 150 -3.12 -7.08 -12.62
C VAL A 150 -3.88 -7.81 -11.50
N PHE A 151 -4.43 -8.99 -11.79
CA PHE A 151 -5.07 -9.89 -10.84
C PHE A 151 -4.18 -11.11 -10.63
N LEU A 152 -3.88 -11.42 -9.37
CA LEU A 152 -3.06 -12.56 -8.99
C LEU A 152 -3.85 -13.50 -8.09
N ARG A 153 -3.43 -14.75 -8.01
CA ARG A 153 -3.92 -15.68 -6.99
C ARG A 153 -3.66 -15.10 -5.59
N GLY A 154 -4.70 -15.14 -4.75
CA GLY A 154 -4.62 -14.71 -3.36
C GLY A 154 -3.81 -15.70 -2.50
N PRO A 155 -3.33 -15.27 -1.33
CA PRO A 155 -2.43 -16.07 -0.49
C PRO A 155 -3.02 -17.42 -0.04
N GLN A 156 -4.34 -17.52 0.10
CA GLN A 156 -5.00 -18.76 0.51
C GLN A 156 -5.17 -19.77 -0.64
N SER A 157 -5.05 -19.34 -1.91
CA SER A 157 -5.14 -20.25 -3.06
C SER A 157 -3.87 -21.10 -3.26
N HIS A 158 -2.75 -20.73 -2.63
CA HIS A 158 -1.48 -21.49 -2.70
C HIS A 158 -1.48 -22.78 -1.89
N ARG A 159 -2.49 -23.04 -1.06
CA ARG A 159 -2.58 -24.27 -0.23
C ARG A 159 -3.07 -25.51 -0.99
N VAL A 160 -3.47 -25.39 -2.26
CA VAL A 160 -4.15 -26.48 -2.98
C VAL A 160 -3.24 -27.22 -3.97
N SER A 161 -1.97 -26.82 -4.14
CA SER A 161 -1.03 -27.47 -5.09
C SER A 161 -0.02 -28.43 -4.45
N SER A 162 -0.38 -29.07 -3.34
CA SER A 162 0.34 -30.24 -2.81
C SER A 162 -0.58 -31.45 -2.80
N VAL A 163 -0.82 -32.02 -3.98
CA VAL A 163 -1.34 -33.40 -4.15
C VAL A 163 -0.59 -34.03 -5.31
#